data_AF-A0A0D2UCT3-F1
#
_entry.id   AF-A0A0D2UCT3-F1
#
_cell.length_a   1.000
_cell.length_b   1.000
_cell.length_c   1.000
_cell.angle_alpha   90.00
_cell.angle_beta   90.00
_cell.angle_gamma   90.00
#
_symmetry.space_group_name_H-M   'P 1'
#
loop_
_entity.id
_entity.type
_entity.pdbx_description
1 polymer ?
#
loop_
_entity_poly.entity_id
_entity_poly.type
_entity_poly.pdbx_seq_one_letter_code
_entity_poly.pdbx_strand_id
1 'polypeptide(L)'
;MVKLVAALVGTVALLAFAAATASAYRPGGCEVCLKAVETIQASCSAKELTDMNAIEAKTREFCASATGKDNRWCYFVGGTEDAATGLLREVSRPISLGLPKEKVCERLEKRDPQICDLKYDKPIDLNAIDVNTLRVRELKKVVNDLNLDCKGCAEKADFVKRINDYKKTLKPEL
;
A
#
# COMPACT_ATOMS: atom_id res chain seq x y z
N MET A 1 49.96 19.21 21.93
CA MET A 1 48.75 20.00 21.64
C MET A 1 48.12 19.63 20.28
N VAL A 2 48.90 19.44 19.21
CA VAL A 2 48.38 19.09 17.85
C VAL A 2 47.61 17.76 17.79
N LYS A 3 48.01 16.74 18.56
CA LYS A 3 47.34 15.42 18.57
C LYS A 3 45.94 15.44 19.22
N LEU A 4 45.67 16.40 20.11
CA LEU A 4 44.38 16.50 20.82
C LEU A 4 43.30 17.18 19.95
N VAL A 5 43.71 18.13 19.10
CA VAL A 5 42.83 18.84 18.16
C VAL A 5 42.37 17.92 17.04
N ALA A 6 43.24 17.03 16.55
CA ALA A 6 42.89 16.07 15.50
C ALA A 6 41.82 15.04 15.95
N ALA A 7 41.85 14.62 17.22
CA ALA A 7 40.87 13.66 17.76
C ALA A 7 39.48 14.30 17.98
N LEU A 8 39.42 15.58 18.31
CA LEU A 8 38.18 16.34 18.45
C LEU A 8 37.55 16.69 17.09
N VAL A 9 38.37 16.99 16.08
CA VAL A 9 37.87 17.25 14.71
C VAL A 9 37.36 15.97 14.04
N GLY A 10 38.01 14.83 14.29
CA GLY A 10 37.60 13.54 13.73
C GLY A 10 36.28 12.98 14.31
N THR A 11 35.97 13.27 15.58
CA THR A 11 34.74 12.78 16.24
C THR A 11 33.51 13.63 15.90
N VAL A 12 33.68 14.94 15.70
CA VAL A 12 32.58 15.82 15.25
C VAL A 12 32.18 15.53 13.80
N ALA A 13 33.15 15.16 12.95
CA ALA A 13 32.87 14.80 11.55
C ALA A 13 32.08 13.48 11.40
N LEU A 14 32.29 12.49 12.28
CA LEU A 14 31.55 11.23 12.25
C LEU A 14 30.09 11.37 12.71
N LEU A 15 29.80 12.29 13.63
CA LEU A 15 28.43 12.54 14.10
C LEU A 15 27.60 13.38 13.12
N ALA A 16 28.25 14.16 12.24
CA ALA A 16 27.55 14.94 11.22
C ALA A 16 27.06 14.11 10.01
N PHE A 17 27.65 12.94 9.76
CA PHE A 17 27.26 12.08 8.62
C PHE A 17 26.04 11.19 8.88
N ALA A 18 25.59 11.08 10.14
CA ALA A 18 24.40 10.31 10.50
C ALA A 18 23.07 11.06 10.28
N ALA A 19 23.10 12.35 9.92
CA ALA A 19 21.89 13.17 9.82
C ALA A 19 21.27 13.26 8.41
N ALA A 20 21.86 12.60 7.40
CA ALA A 20 21.43 12.75 6.01
C ALA A 20 20.82 11.47 5.44
N THR A 21 19.58 11.14 5.84
CA THR A 21 18.53 10.58 4.95
C THR A 21 17.18 10.47 5.69
N ALA A 22 16.72 11.52 6.37
CA ALA A 22 15.29 11.65 6.60
C ALA A 22 14.67 12.16 5.29
N SER A 23 14.46 11.25 4.33
CA SER A 23 13.60 11.52 3.18
C SER A 23 12.23 11.85 3.75
N ALA A 24 11.86 13.12 3.76
CA ALA A 24 10.55 13.57 4.17
C ALA A 24 9.51 12.91 3.26
N TYR A 25 9.01 11.77 3.72
CA TYR A 25 7.95 11.02 3.08
C TYR A 25 6.71 11.92 3.04
N ARG A 26 6.17 12.14 1.84
CA ARG A 26 4.97 12.96 1.68
C ARG A 26 3.81 12.23 2.35
N PRO A 27 3.13 12.83 3.36
CA PRO A 27 1.98 12.20 3.98
C PRO A 27 0.92 11.89 2.90
N GLY A 28 0.65 10.59 2.67
CA GLY A 28 -0.32 10.10 1.69
C GLY A 28 0.23 9.68 0.32
N GLY A 29 1.56 9.56 0.14
CA GLY A 29 2.14 9.05 -1.11
C GLY A 29 2.39 7.54 -1.08
N CYS A 30 1.98 6.77 -2.10
CA CYS A 30 2.38 5.37 -2.24
C CYS A 30 1.86 4.37 -1.17
N GLU A 31 0.71 4.63 -0.54
CA GLU A 31 0.21 3.82 0.60
C GLU A 31 0.08 2.32 0.29
N VAL A 32 -0.39 1.97 -0.91
CA VAL A 32 -0.60 0.57 -1.33
C VAL A 32 0.76 -0.13 -1.46
N CYS A 33 1.74 0.52 -2.09
CA CYS A 33 3.08 -0.04 -2.21
C CYS A 33 3.74 -0.24 -0.85
N LEU A 34 3.65 0.75 0.05
CA LEU A 34 4.28 0.64 1.37
C LEU A 34 3.72 -0.53 2.16
N LYS A 35 2.39 -0.67 2.15
CA LYS A 35 1.72 -1.78 2.83
C LYS A 35 2.06 -3.13 2.21
N ALA A 36 2.12 -3.23 0.88
CA ALA A 36 2.52 -4.45 0.18
C ALA A 36 3.96 -4.85 0.55
N VAL A 37 4.93 -3.93 0.44
CA VAL A 37 6.33 -4.19 0.75
C VAL A 37 6.53 -4.54 2.23
N GLU A 38 5.85 -3.85 3.14
CA GLU A 38 5.87 -4.17 4.57
C GLU A 38 5.35 -5.58 4.85
N THR A 39 4.23 -5.95 4.23
CA THR A 39 3.65 -7.29 4.37
C THR A 39 4.61 -8.37 3.89
N ILE A 40 5.25 -8.15 2.73
CA ILE A 40 6.25 -9.07 2.19
C ILE A 40 7.45 -9.19 3.14
N GLN A 41 8.02 -8.08 3.59
CA GLN A 41 9.15 -8.07 4.53
C GLN A 41 8.81 -8.78 5.84
N ALA A 42 7.60 -8.57 6.39
CA ALA A 42 7.15 -9.21 7.61
C ALA A 42 6.89 -10.72 7.43
N SER A 43 6.60 -11.18 6.22
CA SER A 43 6.42 -12.61 5.90
C SER A 43 7.73 -13.38 5.68
N CYS A 44 8.87 -12.68 5.64
CA CYS A 44 10.19 -13.26 5.49
C CYS A 44 10.88 -13.44 6.85
N SER A 45 11.57 -14.56 7.04
CA SER A 45 12.58 -14.70 8.08
C SER A 45 13.82 -13.87 7.78
N ALA A 46 14.69 -13.66 8.79
CA ALA A 46 15.94 -12.92 8.62
C ALA A 46 16.85 -13.50 7.52
N LYS A 47 16.82 -14.82 7.31
CA LYS A 47 17.57 -15.48 6.24
C LYS A 47 16.96 -15.20 4.87
N GLU A 48 15.63 -15.32 4.77
CA GLU A 48 14.90 -15.07 3.52
C GLU A 48 15.00 -13.62 3.08
N LEU A 49 15.06 -12.66 4.01
CA LEU A 49 15.29 -11.24 3.72
C LEU A 49 16.63 -10.96 3.02
N THR A 50 17.54 -11.92 2.94
CA THR A 50 18.82 -11.77 2.20
C THR A 50 18.82 -12.54 0.87
N ASP A 51 17.79 -13.34 0.59
CA ASP A 51 17.67 -14.18 -0.59
C ASP A 51 16.61 -13.63 -1.55
N MET A 52 17.07 -13.15 -2.70
CA MET A 52 16.18 -12.59 -3.72
C MET A 52 15.12 -13.58 -4.19
N ASN A 53 15.46 -14.87 -4.34
CA ASN A 53 14.51 -15.87 -4.81
C ASN A 53 13.44 -16.15 -3.76
N ALA A 54 13.82 -16.16 -2.47
CA ALA A 54 12.87 -16.29 -1.38
C ALA A 54 11.91 -15.09 -1.32
N ILE A 55 12.43 -13.87 -1.48
CA ILE A 55 11.60 -12.65 -1.51
C ILE A 55 10.66 -12.66 -2.73
N GLU A 56 11.13 -13.09 -3.91
CA GLU A 56 10.27 -13.24 -5.08
C GLU A 56 9.16 -14.27 -4.85
N ALA A 57 9.46 -15.40 -4.21
CA ALA A 57 8.46 -16.40 -3.85
C ALA A 57 7.41 -15.82 -2.89
N LYS A 58 7.84 -15.08 -1.85
CA LYS A 58 6.93 -14.39 -0.92
C LYS A 58 6.10 -13.29 -1.58
N THR A 59 6.67 -12.60 -2.56
CA THR A 59 5.94 -11.61 -3.36
C THR A 59 4.86 -12.28 -4.21
N ARG A 60 5.15 -13.43 -4.84
CA ARG A 60 4.15 -14.21 -5.57
C ARG A 60 3.06 -14.76 -4.65
N GLU A 61 3.42 -15.24 -3.46
CA GLU A 61 2.47 -15.70 -2.43
C GLU A 61 1.50 -14.58 -2.01
N PHE A 62 2.04 -13.38 -1.74
CA PHE A 62 1.23 -12.18 -1.50
C PHE A 62 0.29 -11.91 -2.69
N CYS A 63 0.82 -11.92 -3.91
CA CYS A 63 0.06 -11.61 -5.12
C CYS A 63 -1.01 -12.64 -5.48
N ALA A 64 -0.82 -13.91 -5.16
CA ALA A 64 -1.82 -14.95 -5.41
C ALA A 64 -3.12 -14.76 -4.60
N SER A 65 -3.03 -14.10 -3.43
CA SER A 65 -4.18 -13.78 -2.58
C SER A 65 -4.63 -12.32 -2.68
N ALA A 66 -3.91 -11.50 -3.45
CA ALA A 66 -4.16 -10.08 -3.55
C ALA A 66 -5.46 -9.80 -4.33
N THR A 67 -6.22 -8.82 -3.85
CA THR A 67 -7.44 -8.33 -4.52
C THR A 67 -7.43 -6.81 -4.60
N GLY A 68 -8.31 -6.23 -5.41
CA GLY A 68 -8.46 -4.77 -5.53
C GLY A 68 -7.15 -4.06 -5.88
N LYS A 69 -6.74 -3.11 -5.02
CA LYS A 69 -5.53 -2.29 -5.24
C LYS A 69 -4.23 -3.08 -5.06
N ASP A 70 -4.22 -4.09 -4.19
CA ASP A 70 -3.05 -4.95 -4.00
C ASP A 70 -2.80 -5.81 -5.24
N ASN A 71 -3.86 -6.33 -5.86
CA ASN A 71 -3.73 -7.04 -7.13
C ASN A 71 -3.24 -6.12 -8.26
N ARG A 72 -3.70 -4.85 -8.26
CA ARG A 72 -3.22 -3.87 -9.25
C ARG A 72 -1.75 -3.53 -9.04
N TRP A 73 -1.30 -3.45 -7.79
CA TRP A 73 0.12 -3.32 -7.46
C TRP A 73 0.93 -4.53 -7.96
N CYS A 74 0.42 -5.75 -7.71
CA CYS A 74 1.02 -7.00 -8.18
C CYS A 74 1.22 -7.04 -9.70
N TYR A 75 0.24 -6.56 -10.46
CA TYR A 75 0.35 -6.42 -11.91
C TYR A 75 1.53 -5.51 -12.31
N PHE A 76 1.70 -4.36 -11.65
CA PHE A 76 2.77 -3.41 -11.98
C PHE A 76 4.17 -3.93 -11.62
N VAL A 77 4.30 -4.68 -10.52
CA VAL A 77 5.60 -5.26 -10.12
C VAL A 77 5.87 -6.64 -10.72
N GLY A 78 4.96 -7.13 -11.55
CA GLY A 78 5.05 -8.42 -12.22
C GLY A 78 4.94 -9.65 -11.30
N GLY A 79 4.18 -9.54 -10.21
CA GLY A 79 3.92 -10.62 -9.26
C GLY A 79 2.77 -11.55 -9.64
N THR A 80 2.04 -11.28 -10.72
CA THR A 80 0.98 -12.15 -11.25
C THR A 80 1.57 -13.25 -12.13
N GLU A 81 0.85 -14.38 -12.27
CA GLU A 81 1.35 -15.57 -13.01
C GLU A 81 1.67 -15.29 -14.49
N ASP A 82 1.04 -14.28 -15.07
CA ASP A 82 1.18 -13.84 -16.46
C ASP A 82 2.27 -12.78 -16.66
N ALA A 83 2.92 -12.30 -15.60
CA ALA A 83 3.81 -11.15 -15.68
C ALA A 83 5.30 -11.49 -15.82
N ALA A 84 6.05 -10.54 -16.39
CA ALA A 84 7.48 -10.70 -16.63
C ALA A 84 8.28 -10.75 -15.32
N THR A 85 8.97 -11.87 -15.09
CA THR A 85 9.85 -12.12 -13.92
C THR A 85 10.89 -11.02 -13.68
N GLY A 86 11.26 -10.26 -14.71
CA GLY A 86 12.21 -9.15 -14.62
C GLY A 86 11.77 -8.00 -13.70
N LEU A 87 10.46 -7.76 -13.55
CA LEU A 87 9.93 -6.68 -12.70
C LEU A 87 9.97 -7.05 -11.21
N LEU A 88 9.75 -8.32 -10.86
CA LEU A 88 9.86 -8.81 -9.49
C LEU A 88 11.25 -8.57 -8.91
N ARG A 89 12.29 -8.57 -9.76
CA ARG A 89 13.66 -8.27 -9.35
C ARG A 89 13.85 -6.83 -8.85
N GLU A 90 13.02 -5.89 -9.30
CA GLU A 90 13.01 -4.51 -8.81
C GLU A 90 12.40 -4.40 -7.40
N VAL A 91 11.66 -5.43 -6.95
CA VAL A 91 11.16 -5.58 -5.57
C VAL A 91 12.16 -6.37 -4.72
N SER A 92 12.59 -7.55 -5.19
CA SER A 92 13.41 -8.47 -4.40
C SER A 92 14.81 -7.95 -4.11
N ARG A 93 15.45 -7.31 -5.10
CA ARG A 93 16.83 -6.79 -4.96
C ARG A 93 16.99 -5.69 -3.91
N PRO A 94 16.17 -4.62 -3.86
CA PRO A 94 16.33 -3.61 -2.81
C PRO A 94 15.98 -4.18 -1.42
N ILE A 95 15.01 -5.09 -1.31
CA ILE A 95 14.70 -5.75 -0.03
C ILE A 95 15.89 -6.62 0.42
N SER A 96 16.51 -7.38 -0.50
CA SER A 96 17.67 -8.23 -0.18
C SER A 96 18.91 -7.44 0.27
N LEU A 97 18.95 -6.15 -0.05
CA LEU A 97 19.97 -5.20 0.38
C LEU A 97 19.60 -4.48 1.69
N GLY A 98 18.50 -4.87 2.33
CA GLY A 98 18.05 -4.30 3.61
C GLY A 98 17.44 -2.90 3.48
N LEU A 99 16.96 -2.50 2.30
CA LEU A 99 16.30 -1.20 2.17
C LEU A 99 14.92 -1.22 2.87
N PRO A 100 14.56 -0.12 3.56
CA PRO A 100 13.23 0.00 4.15
C PRO A 100 12.18 0.22 3.05
N LYS A 101 10.92 -0.09 3.36
CA LYS A 101 9.77 -0.03 2.43
C LYS A 101 9.64 1.30 1.68
N GLU A 102 9.95 2.43 2.33
CA GLU A 102 9.89 3.75 1.71
C GLU A 102 10.88 3.89 0.54
N LYS A 103 12.09 3.34 0.71
CA LYS A 103 13.12 3.38 -0.33
C LYS A 103 12.90 2.36 -1.44
N VAL A 104 12.28 1.24 -1.12
CA VAL A 104 11.81 0.28 -2.13
C VAL A 104 10.76 0.95 -3.02
N CYS A 105 9.73 1.55 -2.40
CA CYS A 105 8.65 2.21 -3.13
C CYS A 105 9.12 3.46 -3.92
N GLU A 106 10.05 4.26 -3.40
CA GLU A 106 10.65 5.38 -4.16
C GLU A 106 11.39 4.88 -5.42
N ARG A 107 12.01 3.70 -5.38
CA ARG A 107 12.66 3.11 -6.56
C ARG A 107 11.62 2.58 -7.56
N LEU A 108 10.57 1.94 -7.08
CA LEU A 108 9.47 1.46 -7.90
C LEU A 108 8.75 2.62 -8.60
N GLU A 109 8.50 3.73 -7.90
CA GLU A 109 7.91 4.97 -8.47
C GLU A 109 8.72 5.52 -9.64
N LYS A 110 10.06 5.49 -9.53
CA LYS A 110 10.96 5.94 -10.62
C LYS A 110 10.89 5.03 -11.84
N ARG A 111 10.46 3.78 -11.69
CA ARG A 111 10.23 2.84 -12.81
C ARG A 111 8.84 3.05 -13.41
N ASP A 112 7.84 3.09 -12.55
CA ASP A 112 6.46 3.29 -12.90
C ASP A 112 5.77 4.17 -11.85
N PRO A 113 5.49 5.45 -12.17
CA PRO A 113 4.81 6.38 -11.26
C PRO A 113 3.42 5.87 -10.83
N GLN A 114 2.76 5.04 -11.65
CA GLN A 114 1.43 4.53 -11.37
C GLN A 114 1.38 3.64 -10.11
N ILE A 115 2.53 3.07 -9.71
CA ILE A 115 2.65 2.26 -8.48
C ILE A 115 2.31 3.11 -7.25
N CYS A 116 2.77 4.36 -7.19
CA CYS A 116 2.54 5.24 -6.06
C CYS A 116 1.24 6.05 -6.14
N ASP A 117 0.60 6.08 -7.31
CA ASP A 117 -0.74 6.62 -7.50
C ASP A 117 -1.84 5.69 -6.94
N LEU A 118 -1.51 4.41 -6.69
CA LEU A 118 -2.43 3.48 -6.07
C LEU A 118 -2.76 3.89 -4.63
N LYS A 119 -4.07 4.07 -4.40
CA LYS A 119 -4.68 4.36 -3.11
C LYS A 119 -5.82 3.39 -2.87
N TYR A 120 -5.90 2.85 -1.66
CA TYR A 120 -7.07 2.17 -1.14
C TYR A 120 -8.26 3.13 -1.20
N ASP A 121 -9.39 2.59 -1.64
CA ASP A 121 -10.62 3.34 -1.57
C ASP A 121 -10.93 3.61 -0.09
N LYS A 122 -11.09 4.89 0.26
CA LYS A 122 -11.47 5.26 1.62
C LYS A 122 -12.80 4.57 1.92
N PRO A 123 -12.95 3.91 3.08
CA PRO A 123 -14.23 3.35 3.47
C PRO A 123 -15.28 4.48 3.44
N ILE A 124 -16.42 4.20 2.83
CA ILE A 124 -17.52 5.16 2.75
C ILE A 124 -18.07 5.30 4.16
N ASP A 125 -17.79 6.44 4.81
CA ASP A 125 -18.42 6.77 6.07
C ASP A 125 -19.90 7.11 5.82
N LEU A 126 -20.73 6.08 5.89
CA LEU A 126 -22.18 6.21 5.74
C LEU A 126 -22.81 7.12 6.80
N ASN A 127 -22.11 7.45 7.90
CA ASN A 127 -22.59 8.40 8.91
C ASN A 127 -22.31 9.85 8.53
N ALA A 128 -21.20 10.12 7.84
CA ALA A 128 -20.84 11.46 7.39
C ALA A 128 -21.50 11.88 6.07
N ILE A 129 -22.09 10.93 5.32
CA ILE A 129 -22.65 11.16 3.98
C ILE A 129 -24.18 11.05 4.00
N ASP A 130 -24.87 12.05 3.46
CA ASP A 130 -26.30 11.97 3.20
C ASP A 130 -26.56 11.22 1.88
N VAL A 131 -26.79 9.91 1.98
CA VAL A 131 -27.09 9.03 0.85
C VAL A 131 -28.28 9.49 -0.01
N ASN A 132 -29.18 10.33 0.49
CA ASN A 132 -30.29 10.86 -0.31
C ASN A 132 -29.82 11.85 -1.39
N THR A 133 -28.68 12.52 -1.15
CA THR A 133 -28.13 13.53 -2.07
C THR A 133 -27.31 12.91 -3.21
N LEU A 134 -26.85 11.67 -3.05
CA LEU A 134 -26.02 10.97 -4.03
C LEU A 134 -26.77 10.69 -5.34
N ARG A 135 -26.03 10.68 -6.46
CA ARG A 135 -26.56 10.23 -7.75
C ARG A 135 -26.60 8.70 -7.79
N VAL A 136 -27.44 8.13 -8.66
CA VAL A 136 -27.58 6.68 -8.84
C VAL A 136 -26.23 5.99 -9.09
N ARG A 137 -25.30 6.65 -9.81
CA ARG A 137 -23.94 6.13 -10.04
C ARG A 137 -23.13 5.98 -8.75
N GLU A 138 -23.21 6.97 -7.87
CA GLU A 138 -22.51 6.97 -6.58
C GLU A 138 -23.13 5.95 -5.63
N LEU A 139 -24.47 5.86 -5.62
CA LEU A 139 -25.21 4.85 -4.87
C LEU A 139 -24.86 3.42 -5.29
N LYS A 140 -24.74 3.16 -6.60
CA LYS A 140 -24.27 1.87 -7.13
C LYS A 140 -22.83 1.57 -6.68
N LYS A 141 -21.97 2.59 -6.66
CA LYS A 141 -20.60 2.43 -6.13
C LYS A 141 -20.64 2.05 -4.65
N VAL A 142 -21.45 2.72 -3.84
CA VAL A 142 -21.60 2.41 -2.40
C VAL A 142 -22.09 0.98 -2.19
N VAL A 143 -23.11 0.54 -2.93
CA VAL A 143 -23.64 -0.83 -2.86
C VAL A 143 -22.56 -1.86 -3.22
N ASN A 144 -21.77 -1.60 -4.27
CA ASN A 144 -20.68 -2.48 -4.69
C ASN A 144 -19.52 -2.50 -3.69
N ASP A 145 -19.07 -1.33 -3.22
CA ASP A 145 -17.95 -1.20 -2.28
C ASP A 145 -18.27 -1.88 -0.93
N LEU A 146 -19.56 -1.90 -0.54
CA LEU A 146 -20.06 -2.59 0.66
C LEU A 146 -20.44 -4.06 0.40
N ASN A 147 -20.27 -4.56 -0.83
CA ASN A 147 -20.70 -5.91 -1.25
C ASN A 147 -22.15 -6.23 -0.88
N LEU A 148 -23.05 -5.25 -0.98
CA LEU A 148 -24.47 -5.45 -0.68
C LEU A 148 -25.17 -6.08 -1.88
N ASP A 149 -25.79 -7.23 -1.68
CA ASP A 149 -26.70 -7.80 -2.68
C ASP A 149 -27.95 -6.90 -2.79
N CYS A 150 -28.20 -6.37 -3.99
CA CYS A 150 -29.27 -5.41 -4.30
C CYS A 150 -30.17 -5.97 -5.42
N LYS A 151 -30.80 -7.13 -5.16
CA LYS A 151 -31.73 -7.77 -6.10
C LYS A 151 -32.98 -6.91 -6.27
N GLY A 152 -33.19 -6.40 -7.49
CA GLY A 152 -34.36 -5.59 -7.84
C GLY A 152 -34.19 -4.08 -7.66
N CYS A 153 -32.98 -3.58 -7.41
CA CYS A 153 -32.73 -2.14 -7.34
C CYS A 153 -32.72 -1.51 -8.74
N ALA A 154 -33.84 -0.92 -9.13
CA ALA A 154 -34.00 -0.28 -10.44
C ALA A 154 -33.97 1.25 -10.33
N GLU A 155 -34.56 1.78 -9.26
CA GLU A 155 -34.73 3.21 -9.04
C GLU A 155 -33.82 3.73 -7.93
N LYS A 156 -33.61 5.06 -7.90
CA LYS A 156 -32.78 5.72 -6.88
C LYS A 156 -33.23 5.37 -5.46
N ALA A 157 -34.55 5.31 -5.24
CA ALA A 157 -35.13 5.00 -3.93
C ALA A 157 -34.72 3.59 -3.43
N ASP A 158 -34.61 2.61 -4.33
CA ASP A 158 -34.25 1.23 -3.98
C ASP A 158 -32.82 1.15 -3.44
N PHE A 159 -31.88 1.82 -4.12
CA PHE A 159 -30.48 1.87 -3.69
C PHE A 159 -30.35 2.57 -2.34
N VAL A 160 -31.03 3.72 -2.16
CA VAL A 160 -31.02 4.47 -0.90
C VAL A 160 -31.58 3.63 0.25
N LYS A 161 -32.71 2.95 0.03
CA LYS A 161 -33.32 2.07 1.03
C LYS A 161 -32.36 0.95 1.43
N ARG A 162 -31.75 0.27 0.45
CA ARG A 162 -30.82 -0.83 0.72
C ARG A 162 -29.61 -0.42 1.56
N ILE A 163 -29.03 0.74 1.26
CA ILE A 163 -27.88 1.29 2.00
C ILE A 163 -28.31 1.70 3.42
N ASN A 164 -29.49 2.30 3.59
CA ASN A 164 -30.02 2.66 4.90
C ASN A 164 -30.32 1.44 5.77
N ASP A 165 -30.84 0.36 5.19
CA ASP A 165 -31.08 -0.89 5.92
C ASP A 165 -29.76 -1.51 6.39
N TYR A 166 -28.71 -1.47 5.55
CA TYR A 166 -27.37 -1.87 5.99
C TYR A 166 -26.82 -0.95 7.10
N LYS A 167 -27.02 0.38 7.00
CA LYS A 167 -26.61 1.34 8.04
C LYS A 167 -27.25 1.04 9.40
N LYS A 168 -28.49 0.53 9.43
CA LYS A 168 -29.13 0.07 10.67
C LYS A 168 -28.44 -1.16 11.27
N THR A 169 -27.97 -2.09 10.43
CA THR A 169 -27.21 -3.28 10.89
C THR A 169 -25.84 -2.96 11.45
N LEU A 170 -25.24 -1.82 11.06
CA LEU A 170 -23.99 -1.29 11.63
C LEU A 170 -24.18 -0.58 12.97
N LYS A 171 -25.41 -0.28 13.35
CA LYS A 171 -25.77 0.27 14.66
C LYS A 171 -26.47 -0.78 15.54
N PRO A 172 -25.90 -1.97 15.80
CA PRO A 172 -26.40 -2.78 16.89
C PRO A 172 -25.98 -2.10 18.20
N GLU A 173 -26.98 -1.46 18.81
CA GLU A 173 -27.09 -1.10 20.24
C GLU A 173 -26.31 0.11 20.77
N LEU A 174 -27.12 1.11 21.19
CA LEU A 174 -26.87 2.30 22.01
C LEU A 174 -25.84 3.34 21.53
#